data_AF-A0A950T4E1-F1
#
_entry.id   AF-A0A950T4E1-F1
#
_cell.length_a   1.000
_cell.length_b   1.000
_cell.length_c   1.000
_cell.angle_alpha   90.00
_cell.angle_beta   90.00
_cell.angle_gamma   90.00
#
_symmetry.space_group_name_H-M   'P 1'
#
loop_
_entity.id
_entity.type
_entity.pdbx_description
1 polymer ?
#
loop_
_entity_poly.entity_id
_entity_poly.type
_entity_poly.pdbx_seq_one_letter_code
_entity_poly.pdbx_strand_id
1 'polypeptide(L)'
;AAYLIMIGTYLSLPSAIADLFNGLWENGVIGDGQADTPGSLSYQVFVEKQVPWIHSRWWAAIALLAATLNPLFIVFAHPELVRSIPLWLEVITVLIVVAGNYGIVLVFVWLLMIAITTHRLFRTFTVRVKPLHPDGSGGLGLFNRLLWIATPLVVIAGCAAPAFWGSASSQSDRILILGDVVFYLLAAALPLRAWLALPHQAMVQARNKLLQPLTHEYEQTLGEMLSGARGDVAAIKEGTERLAALRQSYEEVRDSIPTWPIEIMQFRGLVTLLILPVLLTLLPLLLGLFTKQ
;
A
#
# COMPACT_ATOMS: atom_id res chain seq x y z
N ALA A 1 14.49 -17.19 -10.64
CA ALA A 1 14.44 -15.99 -9.77
C ALA A 1 13.02 -15.67 -9.30
N ALA A 2 12.05 -15.43 -10.21
CA ALA A 2 10.66 -15.07 -9.85
C ALA A 2 9.99 -16.02 -8.84
N TYR A 3 10.08 -17.33 -9.06
CA TYR A 3 9.55 -18.35 -8.13
C TYR A 3 10.19 -18.30 -6.74
N LEU A 4 11.50 -18.05 -6.64
CA LEU A 4 12.19 -17.93 -5.35
C LEU A 4 11.76 -16.68 -4.60
N ILE A 5 11.57 -15.56 -5.31
CA ILE A 5 11.06 -14.31 -4.73
C ILE A 5 9.63 -14.53 -4.23
N MET A 6 8.78 -15.20 -5.01
CA MET A 6 7.44 -15.56 -4.59
C MET A 6 7.40 -16.44 -3.33
N ILE A 7 8.22 -17.49 -3.28
CA ILE A 7 8.32 -18.35 -2.09
C ILE A 7 8.82 -17.54 -0.90
N GLY A 8 9.86 -16.72 -1.09
CA GLY A 8 10.40 -15.85 -0.06
C GLY A 8 9.35 -14.88 0.49
N THR A 9 8.58 -14.23 -0.39
CA THR A 9 7.50 -13.34 0.05
C THR A 9 6.37 -14.11 0.71
N TYR A 10 5.94 -15.25 0.16
CA TYR A 10 4.92 -16.09 0.78
C TYR A 10 5.31 -16.50 2.21
N LEU A 11 6.56 -16.90 2.43
CA LEU A 11 7.03 -17.28 3.76
C LEU A 11 7.19 -16.08 4.71
N SER A 12 7.52 -14.90 4.17
CA SER A 12 7.78 -13.69 4.96
C SER A 12 6.55 -12.85 5.25
N LEU A 13 5.48 -12.97 4.46
CA LEU A 13 4.31 -12.11 4.56
C LEU A 13 3.57 -12.31 5.90
N PRO A 14 3.28 -13.54 6.36
CA PRO A 14 2.58 -13.75 7.64
C PRO A 14 3.31 -13.15 8.84
N SER A 15 4.64 -13.30 8.91
CA SER A 15 5.44 -12.72 9.99
C SER A 15 5.48 -11.20 9.88
N ALA A 16 5.66 -10.63 8.68
CA ALA A 16 5.63 -9.19 8.48
C ALA A 16 4.27 -8.55 8.85
N ILE A 17 3.16 -9.26 8.64
CA ILE A 17 1.83 -8.84 9.07
C ILE A 17 1.72 -8.85 10.59
N ALA A 18 2.16 -9.94 11.23
CA ALA A 18 2.14 -10.05 12.68
C ALA A 18 3.01 -8.95 13.32
N ASP A 19 4.22 -8.73 12.78
CA ASP A 19 5.11 -7.65 13.18
C ASP A 19 4.46 -6.28 13.00
N LEU A 20 3.75 -6.03 11.89
CA LEU A 20 3.01 -4.79 11.67
C LEU A 20 2.00 -4.57 12.79
N PHE A 21 1.08 -5.51 12.99
CA PHE A 21 -0.02 -5.33 13.94
C PHE A 21 0.47 -5.29 15.39
N ASN A 22 1.38 -6.17 15.78
CA ASN A 22 1.94 -6.16 17.12
C ASN A 22 2.77 -4.89 17.35
N GLY A 23 3.61 -4.51 16.39
CA GLY A 23 4.43 -3.31 16.49
C GLY A 23 3.62 -2.02 16.55
N LEU A 24 2.52 -1.91 15.79
CA LEU A 24 1.62 -0.75 15.87
C LEU A 24 0.96 -0.61 17.25
N TRP A 25 0.62 -1.74 17.89
CA TRP A 25 0.05 -1.79 19.23
C TRP A 25 1.09 -1.51 20.32
N GLU A 26 2.22 -2.22 20.30
CA GLU A 26 3.32 -2.08 21.28
C GLU A 26 3.90 -0.68 21.26
N ASN A 27 4.04 -0.07 20.07
CA ASN A 27 4.49 1.30 19.94
C ASN A 27 3.40 2.34 20.27
N GLY A 28 2.19 1.92 20.67
CA GLY A 28 1.09 2.83 21.03
C GLY A 28 0.67 3.77 19.90
N VAL A 29 0.88 3.35 18.65
CA VAL A 29 0.46 4.10 17.46
C VAL A 29 -1.04 3.98 17.26
N ILE A 30 -1.61 2.84 17.68
CA ILE A 30 -3.05 2.61 17.72
C ILE A 30 -3.57 3.02 19.10
N GLY A 31 -4.40 4.05 19.13
CA GLY A 31 -5.10 4.51 20.32
C GLY A 31 -6.46 3.83 20.50
N ASP A 32 -7.26 4.41 21.39
CA ASP A 32 -8.61 3.93 21.67
C ASP A 32 -9.51 3.97 20.42
N GLY A 33 -10.56 3.15 20.43
CA GLY A 33 -11.57 3.11 19.38
C GLY A 33 -12.16 4.49 19.13
N GLN A 34 -12.41 4.83 17.85
CA GLN A 34 -13.05 6.11 17.52
C GLN A 34 -14.43 6.18 18.18
N ALA A 35 -14.71 7.32 18.83
CA ALA A 35 -15.95 7.57 19.57
C ALA A 35 -17.23 7.41 18.72
N ASP A 36 -17.10 7.54 17.39
CA ASP A 36 -18.21 7.42 16.44
C ASP A 36 -18.57 5.97 16.07
N THR A 37 -17.84 4.97 16.58
CA THR A 37 -18.13 3.56 16.33
C THR A 37 -18.93 2.95 17.48
N PRO A 38 -20.20 2.55 17.28
CA PRO A 38 -21.00 1.94 18.34
C PRO A 38 -20.38 0.61 18.80
N GLY A 39 -20.04 0.54 20.09
CA GLY A 39 -19.30 -0.56 20.70
C GLY A 39 -17.80 -0.34 20.59
N SER A 40 -17.17 0.13 21.66
CA SER A 40 -15.72 0.29 21.77
C SER A 40 -15.03 -1.08 21.64
N LEU A 41 -14.76 -1.49 20.41
CA LEU A 41 -14.09 -2.75 20.11
C LEU A 41 -12.63 -2.64 20.59
N SER A 42 -12.19 -3.51 21.48
CA SER A 42 -10.78 -3.53 21.87
C SER A 42 -9.91 -4.00 20.71
N TYR A 43 -8.66 -3.53 20.68
CA TYR A 43 -7.69 -3.94 19.66
C TYR A 43 -7.50 -5.46 19.60
N GLN A 44 -7.47 -6.13 20.77
CA GLN A 44 -7.34 -7.58 20.86
C GLN A 44 -8.52 -8.30 20.19
N VAL A 45 -9.75 -7.85 20.44
CA VAL A 45 -10.96 -8.43 19.80
C VAL A 45 -10.95 -8.17 18.30
N PHE A 46 -10.45 -7.02 17.84
CA PHE A 46 -10.27 -6.76 16.42
C PHE A 46 -9.31 -7.79 15.79
N VAL A 47 -8.12 -7.97 16.35
CA VAL A 47 -7.12 -8.90 15.81
C VAL A 47 -7.64 -10.34 15.85
N GLU A 48 -8.23 -10.77 16.97
CA GLU A 48 -8.80 -12.11 17.14
C GLU A 48 -9.86 -12.43 16.09
N LYS A 49 -10.68 -11.45 15.69
CA LYS A 49 -11.68 -11.63 14.62
C LYS A 49 -11.06 -11.72 13.23
N GLN A 50 -9.92 -11.07 12.99
CA GLN A 50 -9.29 -11.01 11.67
C GLN A 50 -8.41 -12.22 11.37
N VAL A 51 -7.73 -12.77 12.39
CA VAL A 51 -6.88 -13.96 12.24
C VAL A 51 -7.59 -15.15 11.55
N PRO A 52 -8.79 -15.61 11.99
CA PRO A 52 -9.47 -16.74 11.36
C PRO A 52 -9.95 -16.41 9.94
N TRP A 53 -10.23 -15.14 9.64
CA TRP A 53 -10.62 -14.70 8.30
C TRP A 53 -9.43 -14.75 7.32
N ILE A 54 -8.23 -14.34 7.77
CA ILE A 54 -6.99 -14.41 7.00
C ILE A 54 -6.56 -15.87 6.76
N HIS A 55 -6.69 -16.73 7.77
CA HIS A 55 -6.30 -18.15 7.70
C HIS A 55 -7.40 -19.07 7.15
N SER A 56 -8.48 -18.51 6.59
CA SER A 56 -9.59 -19.29 6.08
C SER A 56 -9.15 -20.19 4.91
N ARG A 57 -9.46 -21.49 5.02
CA ARG A 57 -9.15 -22.50 3.98
C ARG A 57 -9.86 -22.21 2.66
N TRP A 58 -10.92 -21.40 2.68
CA TRP A 58 -11.61 -20.93 1.48
C TRP A 58 -10.69 -20.16 0.53
N TRP A 59 -9.71 -19.41 1.06
CA TRP A 59 -8.74 -18.69 0.22
C TRP A 59 -7.85 -19.65 -0.56
N ALA A 60 -7.40 -20.74 0.07
CA ALA A 60 -6.65 -21.79 -0.61
C ALA A 60 -7.51 -22.48 -1.66
N ALA A 61 -8.80 -22.74 -1.39
CA ALA A 61 -9.71 -23.34 -2.36
C ALA A 61 -9.94 -22.43 -3.58
N ILE A 62 -10.17 -21.13 -3.37
CA ILE A 62 -10.31 -20.13 -4.44
C ILE A 62 -9.02 -20.02 -5.24
N ALA A 63 -7.87 -19.97 -4.57
CA ALA A 63 -6.57 -19.89 -5.23
C ALA A 63 -6.29 -21.14 -6.08
N LEU A 64 -6.64 -22.33 -5.58
CA LEU A 64 -6.49 -23.57 -6.33
C LEU A 64 -7.40 -23.59 -7.56
N LEU A 65 -8.68 -23.20 -7.41
CA LEU A 65 -9.62 -23.14 -8.51
C LEU A 65 -9.14 -22.15 -9.59
N ALA A 66 -8.75 -20.93 -9.21
CA ALA A 66 -8.20 -19.94 -10.13
C ALA A 66 -6.91 -20.44 -10.82
N ALA A 67 -6.02 -21.10 -10.09
CA ALA A 67 -4.76 -21.63 -10.61
C ALA A 67 -4.95 -22.77 -11.61
N THR A 68 -6.00 -23.57 -11.47
CA THR A 68 -6.34 -24.66 -12.39
C THR A 68 -7.04 -24.18 -13.67
N LEU A 69 -7.84 -23.11 -13.59
CA LEU A 69 -8.57 -22.59 -14.75
C LEU A 69 -7.64 -22.08 -15.85
N ASN A 70 -6.52 -21.45 -15.50
CA ASN A 70 -5.57 -20.90 -16.48
C ASN A 70 -4.91 -21.96 -17.38
N PRO A 71 -4.24 -23.01 -16.88
CA PRO A 71 -3.67 -24.05 -17.73
C PRO A 71 -4.74 -24.84 -18.47
N LEU A 72 -5.92 -25.06 -17.89
CA LEU A 72 -7.04 -25.66 -18.62
C LEU A 72 -7.45 -24.79 -19.80
N PHE A 73 -7.55 -23.48 -19.61
CA PHE A 73 -7.83 -22.55 -20.70
C PHE A 73 -6.77 -22.64 -21.80
N ILE A 74 -5.48 -22.68 -21.46
CA ILE A 74 -4.39 -22.82 -22.45
C ILE A 74 -4.52 -24.13 -23.24
N VAL A 75 -4.75 -25.25 -22.56
CA VAL A 75 -4.89 -26.57 -23.20
C VAL A 75 -6.11 -26.61 -24.13
N PHE A 76 -7.24 -26.03 -23.73
CA PHE A 76 -8.47 -26.04 -24.53
C PHE A 76 -8.49 -24.98 -25.64
N ALA A 77 -7.96 -23.79 -25.41
CA ALA A 77 -7.98 -22.68 -26.35
C ALA A 77 -6.84 -22.75 -27.37
N HIS A 78 -5.69 -23.33 -27.00
CA HIS A 78 -4.49 -23.40 -27.82
C HIS A 78 -3.89 -24.82 -27.89
N PRO A 79 -4.64 -25.83 -28.36
CA PRO A 79 -4.18 -27.21 -28.40
C PRO A 79 -2.93 -27.42 -29.26
N GLU A 80 -2.69 -26.54 -30.24
CA GLU A 80 -1.52 -26.59 -31.12
C GLU A 80 -0.19 -26.34 -30.38
N LEU A 81 -0.20 -25.59 -29.28
CA LEU A 81 0.99 -25.37 -28.45
C LEU A 81 1.45 -26.64 -27.72
N VAL A 82 0.53 -27.59 -27.54
CA VAL A 82 0.72 -28.76 -26.67
C VAL A 82 1.01 -30.02 -27.48
N ARG A 83 0.51 -30.10 -28.72
CA ARG A 83 0.64 -31.27 -29.62
C ARG A 83 2.07 -31.73 -29.93
N SER A 84 3.05 -30.83 -29.83
CA SER A 84 4.44 -31.10 -30.21
C SER A 84 5.32 -31.56 -29.04
N ILE A 85 4.77 -31.61 -27.82
CA ILE A 85 5.52 -31.86 -26.58
C ILE A 85 5.27 -33.30 -26.10
N PRO A 86 6.30 -34.04 -25.64
CA PRO A 86 6.09 -35.33 -24.99
C PRO A 86 5.16 -35.22 -23.78
N LEU A 87 4.22 -36.15 -23.64
CA LEU A 87 3.16 -36.13 -22.63
C LEU A 87 3.69 -35.97 -21.19
N TRP A 88 4.83 -36.58 -20.86
CA TRP A 88 5.46 -36.43 -19.54
C TRP A 88 5.96 -35.00 -19.28
N LEU A 89 6.47 -34.32 -20.32
CA LEU A 89 6.97 -32.94 -20.22
C LEU A 89 5.81 -31.95 -20.14
N GLU A 90 4.71 -32.23 -20.84
CA GLU A 90 3.44 -31.50 -20.71
C GLU A 90 2.92 -31.56 -19.27
N VAL A 91 2.82 -32.76 -18.68
CA VAL A 91 2.34 -32.94 -17.30
C VAL A 91 3.21 -32.18 -16.30
N ILE A 92 4.54 -32.23 -16.45
CA ILE A 92 5.46 -31.46 -15.60
C ILE A 92 5.24 -29.95 -15.77
N THR A 93 5.08 -29.48 -17.01
CA THR A 93 4.87 -28.07 -17.32
C THR A 93 3.56 -27.56 -16.70
N VAL A 94 2.47 -28.31 -16.88
CA VAL A 94 1.17 -27.99 -16.28
C VAL A 94 1.28 -27.94 -14.76
N LEU A 95 1.96 -28.92 -14.13
CA LEU A 95 2.14 -28.94 -12.68
C LEU A 95 2.90 -27.70 -12.18
N ILE A 96 3.98 -27.30 -12.85
CA ILE A 96 4.77 -26.10 -12.51
C ILE A 96 3.92 -24.84 -12.67
N VAL A 97 3.15 -24.72 -13.77
CA VAL A 97 2.27 -23.58 -14.03
C VAL A 97 1.15 -23.48 -13.00
N VAL A 98 0.51 -24.60 -12.64
CA VAL A 98 -0.52 -24.65 -11.59
C VAL A 98 0.08 -24.22 -10.25
N ALA A 99 1.23 -24.77 -9.85
CA ALA A 99 1.88 -24.42 -8.60
C ALA A 99 2.28 -22.93 -8.55
N GLY A 100 2.80 -22.40 -9.67
CA GLY A 100 3.13 -20.99 -9.82
C GLY A 100 1.91 -20.09 -9.69
N ASN A 101 0.87 -20.34 -10.48
CA ASN A 101 -0.38 -19.58 -10.44
C ASN A 101 -1.03 -19.63 -9.05
N TYR A 102 -1.03 -20.79 -8.41
CA TYR A 102 -1.53 -20.95 -7.05
C TYR A 102 -0.81 -20.02 -6.08
N GLY A 103 0.52 -19.99 -6.14
CA GLY A 103 1.32 -19.07 -5.32
C GLY A 103 1.00 -17.60 -5.60
N ILE A 104 0.88 -17.19 -6.87
CA ILE A 104 0.58 -15.81 -7.27
C ILE A 104 -0.77 -15.40 -6.71
N VAL A 105 -1.81 -16.20 -6.96
CA VAL A 105 -3.18 -15.90 -6.53
C VAL A 105 -3.25 -15.84 -5.02
N LEU A 106 -2.63 -16.78 -4.31
CA LEU A 106 -2.65 -16.81 -2.85
C LEU A 106 -1.96 -15.59 -2.23
N VAL A 107 -0.80 -15.22 -2.77
CA VAL A 107 -0.08 -14.00 -2.38
C VAL A 107 -0.95 -12.77 -2.65
N PHE A 108 -1.58 -12.66 -3.81
CA PHE A 108 -2.44 -11.54 -4.14
C PHE A 108 -3.64 -11.43 -3.20
N VAL A 109 -4.28 -12.56 -2.90
CA VAL A 109 -5.35 -12.65 -1.89
C VAL A 109 -4.84 -12.14 -0.55
N TRP A 110 -3.65 -12.56 -0.09
CA TRP A 110 -3.10 -12.05 1.16
C TRP A 110 -2.84 -10.55 1.15
N LEU A 111 -2.25 -9.99 0.08
CA LEU A 111 -2.04 -8.54 -0.04
C LEU A 111 -3.39 -7.79 0.04
N LEU A 112 -4.43 -8.31 -0.63
CA LEU A 112 -5.78 -7.77 -0.58
C LEU A 112 -6.37 -7.82 0.83
N MET A 113 -6.22 -8.94 1.53
CA MET A 113 -6.71 -9.14 2.89
C MET A 113 -6.05 -8.19 3.88
N ILE A 114 -4.73 -8.02 3.77
CA ILE A 114 -3.98 -7.05 4.56
C ILE A 114 -4.48 -5.64 4.27
N ALA A 115 -4.62 -5.27 2.99
CA ALA A 115 -5.11 -3.95 2.59
C ALA A 115 -6.50 -3.65 3.19
N ILE A 116 -7.43 -4.60 3.12
CA ILE A 116 -8.76 -4.48 3.72
C ILE A 116 -8.66 -4.36 5.25
N THR A 117 -7.80 -5.15 5.88
CA THR A 117 -7.63 -5.15 7.34
C THR A 117 -7.01 -3.84 7.81
N THR A 118 -5.99 -3.35 7.11
CA THR A 118 -5.38 -2.02 7.33
C THR A 118 -6.42 -0.92 7.18
N HIS A 119 -7.24 -0.95 6.13
CA HIS A 119 -8.30 0.04 5.94
C HIS A 119 -9.32 0.02 7.09
N ARG A 120 -9.72 -1.16 7.55
CA ARG A 120 -10.59 -1.32 8.73
C ARG A 120 -9.92 -0.80 10.00
N LEU A 121 -8.64 -1.10 10.21
CA LEU A 121 -7.86 -0.65 11.37
C LEU A 121 -7.88 0.88 11.49
N PHE A 122 -7.49 1.58 10.42
CA PHE A 122 -7.46 3.06 10.41
C PHE A 122 -8.84 3.71 10.56
N ARG A 123 -9.91 2.99 10.18
CA ARG A 123 -11.29 3.46 10.36
C ARG A 123 -11.82 3.21 11.78
N THR A 124 -11.40 2.14 12.44
CA THR A 124 -11.91 1.76 13.77
C THR A 124 -11.13 2.43 14.90
N PHE A 125 -9.83 2.65 14.73
CA PHE A 125 -8.96 3.14 15.79
C PHE A 125 -8.38 4.52 15.49
N THR A 126 -8.14 5.29 16.55
CA THR A 126 -7.41 6.55 16.44
C THR A 126 -5.93 6.30 16.24
N VAL A 127 -5.29 7.05 15.34
CA VAL A 127 -3.84 6.94 15.11
C VAL A 127 -3.12 8.06 15.82
N ARG A 128 -2.12 7.68 16.62
CA ARG A 128 -1.26 8.57 17.38
C ARG A 128 0.13 8.54 16.73
N VAL A 129 0.48 9.63 16.06
CA VAL A 129 1.81 9.79 15.47
C VAL A 129 2.77 10.28 16.55
N LYS A 130 3.89 9.59 16.72
CA LYS A 130 4.93 9.96 17.69
C LYS A 130 6.04 10.76 16.99
N PRO A 131 6.17 12.08 17.19
CA PRO A 131 7.10 12.91 16.42
C PRO A 131 8.56 12.46 16.57
N LEU A 132 8.94 12.03 17.77
CA LEU A 132 10.30 11.58 18.12
C LEU A 132 10.49 10.06 18.05
N HIS A 133 9.68 9.37 17.24
CA HIS A 133 9.85 7.93 17.07
C HIS A 133 11.14 7.63 16.28
N PRO A 134 11.95 6.63 16.67
CA PRO A 134 13.25 6.35 16.04
C PRO A 134 13.18 5.91 14.57
N ASP A 135 11.99 5.61 14.05
CA ASP A 135 11.79 5.20 12.65
C ASP A 135 11.66 6.38 11.66
N GLY A 136 11.65 7.63 12.15
CA GLY A 136 11.44 8.84 11.33
C GLY A 136 10.08 8.91 10.63
N SER A 137 9.18 7.96 10.88
CA SER A 137 7.89 7.79 10.23
C SER A 137 6.75 7.79 11.26
N GLY A 138 7.03 8.25 12.48
CA GLY A 138 6.05 8.44 13.52
C GLY A 138 5.50 7.16 14.13
N GLY A 139 6.22 6.04 14.01
CA GLY A 139 5.79 4.69 14.40
C GLY A 139 5.12 3.89 13.28
N LEU A 140 4.99 4.46 12.08
CA LEU A 140 4.35 3.82 10.92
C LEU A 140 5.38 3.24 9.92
N GLY A 141 6.67 3.22 10.25
CA GLY A 141 7.73 2.70 9.37
C GLY A 141 7.58 1.22 9.02
N LEU A 142 6.81 0.44 9.78
CA LEU A 142 6.47 -0.95 9.46
C LEU A 142 5.67 -1.09 8.15
N PHE A 143 4.90 -0.06 7.76
CA PHE A 143 4.24 -0.03 6.45
C PHE A 143 5.25 0.05 5.30
N ASN A 144 6.36 0.76 5.49
CA ASN A 144 7.46 0.78 4.52
C ASN A 144 8.00 -0.63 4.27
N ARG A 145 8.25 -1.39 5.34
CA ARG A 145 8.76 -2.76 5.25
C ARG A 145 7.81 -3.67 4.45
N LEU A 146 6.51 -3.60 4.71
CA LEU A 146 5.51 -4.38 3.97
C LEU A 146 5.45 -3.99 2.49
N LEU A 147 5.52 -2.69 2.22
CA LEU A 147 5.51 -2.17 0.86
C LEU A 147 6.74 -2.64 0.08
N TRP A 148 7.92 -2.68 0.69
CA TRP A 148 9.13 -3.27 0.07
C TRP A 148 9.07 -4.79 -0.09
N ILE A 149 8.38 -5.51 0.79
CA ILE A 149 8.14 -6.96 0.63
C ILE A 149 7.21 -7.24 -0.56
N ALA A 150 6.19 -6.41 -0.76
CA ALA A 150 5.21 -6.57 -1.82
C ALA A 150 5.70 -6.07 -3.19
N THR A 151 6.57 -5.06 -3.21
CA THR A 151 7.00 -4.41 -4.44
C THR A 151 7.64 -5.36 -5.46
N PRO A 152 8.59 -6.25 -5.08
CA PRO A 152 9.16 -7.22 -6.02
C PRO A 152 8.11 -8.12 -6.69
N LEU A 153 7.06 -8.51 -5.97
CA LEU A 153 5.99 -9.33 -6.53
C LEU A 153 5.22 -8.58 -7.60
N VAL A 154 4.87 -7.33 -7.31
CA VAL A 154 4.17 -6.47 -8.28
C VAL A 154 5.07 -6.32 -9.50
N VAL A 155 6.34 -5.95 -9.34
CA VAL A 155 7.28 -5.78 -10.46
C VAL A 155 7.42 -7.05 -11.30
N ILE A 156 7.56 -8.22 -10.68
CA ILE A 156 7.63 -9.51 -11.39
C ILE A 156 6.36 -9.74 -12.21
N ALA A 157 5.19 -9.50 -11.63
CA ALA A 157 3.91 -9.62 -12.34
C ALA A 157 3.84 -8.63 -13.51
N GLY A 158 4.29 -7.40 -13.34
CA GLY A 158 4.35 -6.39 -14.40
C GLY A 158 5.30 -6.75 -15.53
N CYS A 159 6.43 -7.38 -15.23
CA CYS A 159 7.40 -7.82 -16.23
C CYS A 159 6.97 -9.07 -17.00
N ALA A 160 5.95 -9.80 -16.53
CA ALA A 160 5.41 -10.95 -17.26
C ALA A 160 4.65 -10.52 -18.52
N ALA A 161 3.84 -9.46 -18.46
CA ALA A 161 3.05 -8.95 -19.58
C ALA A 161 3.85 -8.64 -20.88
N PRO A 162 5.00 -7.93 -20.85
CA PRO A 162 5.78 -7.65 -22.05
C PRO A 162 6.43 -8.90 -22.66
N ALA A 163 6.75 -9.91 -21.85
CA ALA A 163 7.30 -11.17 -22.36
C ALA A 163 6.28 -11.92 -23.24
N PHE A 164 4.99 -11.85 -22.89
CA PHE A 164 3.91 -12.41 -23.71
C PHE A 164 3.56 -11.54 -24.93
N TRP A 165 3.81 -10.23 -24.88
CA TRP A 165 3.58 -9.33 -26.02
C TRP A 165 4.44 -9.69 -27.23
N GLY A 166 5.70 -10.10 -27.03
CA GLY A 166 6.59 -10.52 -28.12
C GLY A 166 6.08 -11.73 -28.92
N SER A 167 5.22 -12.55 -28.31
CA SER A 167 4.59 -13.73 -28.93
C SER A 167 3.16 -13.50 -29.44
N ALA A 168 2.59 -12.31 -29.20
CA ALA A 168 1.20 -12.01 -29.54
C ALA A 168 1.03 -11.84 -31.05
N SER A 169 0.41 -12.82 -31.69
CA SER A 169 0.19 -12.83 -33.15
C SER A 169 -1.26 -12.48 -33.52
N SER A 170 -2.20 -12.66 -32.59
CA SER A 170 -3.63 -12.50 -32.84
C SER A 170 -4.23 -11.25 -32.16
N GLN A 171 -5.42 -10.84 -32.61
CA GLN A 171 -6.18 -9.75 -31.97
C GLN A 171 -6.64 -10.12 -30.56
N SER A 172 -6.95 -11.39 -30.30
CA SER A 172 -7.30 -11.89 -28.97
C SER A 172 -6.14 -11.75 -27.99
N ASP A 173 -4.91 -12.01 -28.42
CA ASP A 173 -3.72 -11.88 -27.56
C ASP A 173 -3.54 -10.43 -27.08
N ARG A 174 -3.80 -9.45 -27.96
CA ARG A 174 -3.71 -8.03 -27.61
C ARG A 174 -4.74 -7.62 -26.56
N ILE A 175 -5.96 -8.15 -26.64
CA ILE A 175 -7.02 -7.89 -25.65
C ILE A 175 -6.63 -8.49 -24.30
N LEU A 176 -6.11 -9.72 -24.29
CA LEU A 176 -5.64 -10.39 -23.08
C LEU A 176 -4.52 -9.59 -22.43
N ILE A 177 -3.51 -9.14 -23.18
CA ILE A 177 -2.41 -8.39 -22.61
C ILE A 177 -2.85 -7.01 -22.10
N LEU A 178 -3.79 -6.34 -22.79
CA LEU A 178 -4.38 -5.12 -22.26
C LEU A 178 -5.11 -5.38 -20.93
N GLY A 179 -5.82 -6.51 -20.83
CA GLY A 179 -6.43 -7.00 -19.59
C GLY A 179 -5.39 -7.20 -18.49
N ASP A 180 -4.25 -7.84 -18.79
CA ASP A 180 -3.16 -8.06 -17.84
C ASP A 180 -2.52 -6.75 -17.37
N VAL A 181 -2.33 -5.77 -18.27
CA VAL A 181 -1.81 -4.44 -17.91
C VAL A 181 -2.79 -3.72 -16.99
N VAL A 182 -4.09 -3.76 -17.27
CA VAL A 182 -5.12 -3.17 -16.40
C VAL A 182 -5.14 -3.87 -15.04
N PHE A 183 -5.11 -5.20 -15.03
CA PHE A 183 -5.05 -5.99 -13.80
C PHE A 183 -3.79 -5.65 -12.98
N TYR A 184 -2.63 -5.54 -13.63
CA TYR A 184 -1.38 -5.11 -13.00
C TYR A 184 -1.51 -3.73 -12.35
N LEU A 185 -2.08 -2.74 -13.06
CA LEU A 185 -2.24 -1.39 -12.53
C LEU A 185 -3.16 -1.39 -11.30
N LEU A 186 -4.25 -2.16 -11.32
CA LEU A 186 -5.13 -2.33 -10.18
C LEU A 186 -4.42 -3.02 -9.00
N ALA A 187 -3.65 -4.06 -9.31
CA ALA A 187 -2.85 -4.81 -8.34
C ALA A 187 -1.77 -3.94 -7.69
N ALA A 188 -1.13 -3.04 -8.45
CA ALA A 188 -0.13 -2.10 -7.95
C ALA A 188 -0.75 -0.95 -7.14
N ALA A 189 -1.90 -0.44 -7.59
CA ALA A 189 -2.60 0.66 -6.92
C ALA A 189 -3.10 0.28 -5.52
N LEU A 190 -3.41 -0.99 -5.30
CA LEU A 190 -4.00 -1.45 -4.05
C LEU A 190 -3.04 -1.38 -2.84
N PRO A 191 -1.80 -1.93 -2.89
CA PRO A 191 -0.75 -1.70 -1.89
C PRO A 191 -0.44 -0.21 -1.66
N LEU A 192 -0.34 0.58 -2.74
CA LEU A 192 -0.08 2.02 -2.63
C LEU A 192 -1.19 2.72 -1.85
N ARG A 193 -2.45 2.44 -2.17
CA ARG A 193 -3.57 3.03 -1.45
C ARG A 193 -3.58 2.58 0.01
N ALA A 194 -3.42 1.28 0.26
CA ALA A 194 -3.59 0.71 1.58
C ALA A 194 -2.45 1.05 2.55
N TRP A 195 -1.21 1.09 2.07
CA TRP A 195 -0.01 1.21 2.91
C TRP A 195 0.76 2.51 2.74
N LEU A 196 0.36 3.36 1.79
CA LEU A 196 0.93 4.69 1.65
C LEU A 196 -0.12 5.77 1.85
N ALA A 197 -1.21 5.75 1.06
CA ALA A 197 -2.21 6.82 1.09
C ALA A 197 -3.01 6.83 2.40
N LEU A 198 -3.44 5.67 2.90
CA LEU A 198 -4.18 5.59 4.17
C LEU A 198 -3.32 6.01 5.38
N PRO A 199 -2.10 5.49 5.59
CA PRO A 199 -1.24 5.98 6.67
C PRO A 199 -0.91 7.47 6.51
N HIS A 200 -0.66 7.96 5.30
CA HIS A 200 -0.46 9.40 5.05
C HIS A 200 -1.64 10.25 5.53
N GLN A 201 -2.87 9.86 5.17
CA GLN A 201 -4.09 10.55 5.62
C GLN A 201 -4.21 10.52 7.15
N ALA A 202 -3.95 9.38 7.78
CA ALA A 202 -3.98 9.25 9.23
C ALA A 202 -2.91 10.12 9.90
N MET A 203 -1.71 10.22 9.32
CA MET A 203 -0.62 11.07 9.82
C MET A 203 -0.95 12.55 9.71
N VAL A 204 -1.49 12.99 8.57
CA VAL A 204 -1.93 14.37 8.37
C VAL A 204 -3.05 14.73 9.35
N GLN A 205 -4.03 13.84 9.56
CA GLN A 205 -5.09 14.05 10.53
C GLN A 205 -4.55 14.14 11.97
N ALA A 206 -3.65 13.25 12.36
CA ALA A 206 -3.02 13.27 13.67
C ALA A 206 -2.23 14.57 13.88
N ARG A 207 -1.45 15.00 12.89
CA ARG A 207 -0.73 16.27 12.92
C ARG A 207 -1.67 17.46 13.06
N ASN A 208 -2.74 17.51 12.27
CA ASN A 208 -3.70 18.61 12.31
C ASN A 208 -4.40 18.68 13.69
N LYS A 209 -4.72 17.54 14.30
CA LYS A 209 -5.26 17.49 15.66
C LYS A 209 -4.26 18.01 16.71
N LEU A 210 -2.97 17.71 16.56
CA LEU A 210 -1.93 18.22 17.45
C LEU A 210 -1.70 19.73 17.30
N LEU A 211 -1.84 20.26 16.08
CA LEU A 211 -1.66 21.69 15.79
C LEU A 211 -2.90 22.53 16.13
N GLN A 212 -4.09 21.94 16.14
CA GLN A 212 -5.36 22.62 16.42
C GLN A 212 -5.36 23.49 17.69
N PRO A 213 -4.88 23.04 18.87
CA PRO A 213 -4.85 23.88 20.07
C PRO A 213 -3.95 25.12 19.90
N LEU A 214 -2.81 24.99 19.22
CA LEU A 214 -1.92 26.13 18.93
C LEU A 214 -2.58 27.13 17.98
N THR A 215 -3.29 26.63 16.95
CA THR A 215 -4.05 27.49 16.04
C THR A 215 -5.16 28.24 16.78
N HIS A 216 -5.87 27.58 17.68
CA HIS A 216 -6.92 28.21 18.48
C HIS A 216 -6.37 29.28 19.43
N GLU A 217 -5.26 29.00 20.11
CA GLU A 217 -4.59 29.99 20.99
C GLU A 217 -4.06 31.19 20.20
N TYR A 218 -3.54 30.95 18.99
CA TYR A 218 -3.10 32.01 18.09
C TYR A 218 -4.26 32.91 17.67
N GLU A 219 -5.38 32.34 17.21
CA GLU A 219 -6.58 33.09 16.82
C GLU A 219 -7.16 33.89 18.00
N GLN A 220 -7.21 33.29 19.19
CA GLN A 220 -7.67 33.96 20.40
C GLN A 220 -6.78 35.16 20.74
N THR A 221 -5.46 34.97 20.77
CA THR A 221 -4.48 36.02 21.07
C THR A 221 -4.55 37.15 20.05
N LEU A 222 -4.74 36.83 18.77
CA LEU A 222 -4.93 37.82 17.70
C LEU A 222 -6.22 38.63 17.88
N GLY A 223 -7.32 37.97 18.25
CA GLY A 223 -8.60 38.63 18.54
C GLY A 223 -8.54 39.56 19.74
N GLU A 224 -7.87 39.14 20.81
CA GLU A 224 -7.62 39.96 22.02
C GLU A 224 -6.78 41.19 21.68
N MET A 225 -5.72 41.03 20.87
CA MET A 225 -4.89 42.14 20.40
C MET A 225 -5.72 43.15 19.58
N LEU A 226 -6.51 42.68 18.61
CA LEU A 226 -7.29 43.56 17.72
C LEU A 226 -8.40 44.33 18.48
N SER A 227 -8.94 43.76 19.56
CA SER A 227 -10.02 44.36 20.34
C SER A 227 -9.54 45.25 21.49
N GLY A 228 -8.41 44.93 22.14
CA GLY A 228 -7.86 45.68 23.27
C GLY A 228 -6.87 46.78 22.93
N ALA A 229 -6.24 46.75 21.75
CA ALA A 229 -5.07 47.58 21.43
C ALA A 229 -5.34 49.02 20.95
N ARG A 230 -6.49 49.63 21.27
CA ARG A 230 -6.72 51.05 20.94
C ARG A 230 -6.02 51.96 21.96
N GLY A 231 -4.69 52.10 21.83
CA GLY A 231 -3.90 53.16 22.46
C GLY A 231 -2.79 52.73 23.42
N ASP A 232 -2.65 51.44 23.74
CA ASP A 232 -1.58 50.93 24.60
C ASP A 232 -0.46 50.24 23.81
N VAL A 233 0.66 50.94 23.63
CA VAL A 233 1.84 50.45 22.91
C VAL A 233 2.49 49.26 23.63
N ALA A 234 2.43 49.20 24.96
CA ALA A 234 3.00 48.10 25.72
C ALA A 234 2.20 46.81 25.49
N ALA A 235 0.86 46.89 25.53
CA ALA A 235 -0.02 45.77 25.25
C ALA A 235 0.12 45.25 23.80
N ILE A 236 0.31 46.15 22.82
CA ILE A 236 0.60 45.76 21.43
C ILE A 236 1.91 44.96 21.37
N LYS A 237 2.96 45.45 22.01
CA LYS A 237 4.28 44.81 22.00
C LYS A 237 4.21 43.40 22.61
N GLU A 238 3.62 43.27 23.80
CA GLU A 238 3.47 41.97 24.48
C GLU A 238 2.68 40.98 23.63
N GLY A 239 1.55 41.41 23.05
CA GLY A 239 0.77 40.56 22.15
C GLY A 239 1.56 40.11 20.92
N THR A 240 2.39 40.98 20.32
CA THR A 240 3.22 40.62 19.17
C THR A 240 4.30 39.60 19.52
N GLU A 241 4.92 39.72 20.69
CA GLU A 241 5.90 38.75 21.18
C GLU A 241 5.24 37.39 21.43
N ARG A 242 4.04 37.37 22.03
CA ARG A 242 3.27 36.13 22.23
C ARG A 242 2.87 35.47 20.91
N LEU A 243 2.39 36.23 19.92
CA LEU A 243 2.08 35.70 18.59
C LEU A 243 3.32 35.14 17.88
N ALA A 244 4.47 35.79 18.04
CA ALA A 244 5.73 35.31 17.49
C ALA A 244 6.16 33.97 18.13
N ALA A 245 6.05 33.86 19.46
CA ALA A 245 6.33 32.62 20.17
C ALA A 245 5.39 31.48 19.74
N LEU A 246 4.08 31.73 19.66
CA LEU A 246 3.10 30.74 19.19
C LEU A 246 3.37 30.28 17.75
N ARG A 247 3.72 31.22 16.87
CA ARG A 247 4.11 30.91 15.50
C ARG A 247 5.36 30.03 15.45
N GLN A 248 6.38 30.36 16.23
CA GLN A 248 7.60 29.56 16.30
C GLN A 248 7.29 28.14 16.79
N SER A 249 6.53 27.99 17.87
CA SER A 249 6.12 26.67 18.37
C SER A 249 5.30 25.89 17.34
N TYR A 250 4.42 26.56 16.59
CA TYR A 250 3.67 25.93 15.49
C TYR A 250 4.59 25.41 14.39
N GLU A 251 5.56 26.22 13.95
CA GLU A 251 6.53 25.83 12.90
C GLU A 251 7.39 24.64 13.37
N GLU A 252 7.90 24.67 14.61
CA GLU A 252 8.68 23.57 15.21
C GLU A 252 7.89 22.26 15.30
N VAL A 253 6.63 22.31 15.75
CA VAL A 253 5.77 21.13 15.83
C VAL A 253 5.39 20.63 14.44
N ARG A 254 5.10 21.53 13.49
CA ARG A 254 4.72 21.16 12.12
C ARG A 254 5.84 20.42 11.40
N ASP A 255 7.07 20.90 11.56
CA ASP A 255 8.23 20.40 10.82
C ASP A 255 8.84 19.15 11.50
N SER A 256 8.59 18.93 12.79
CA SER A 256 9.00 17.71 13.51
C SER A 256 8.05 16.52 13.32
N ILE A 257 6.79 16.74 12.92
CA ILE A 257 5.84 15.64 12.73
C ILE A 257 5.90 15.12 11.28
N PRO A 258 6.30 13.86 11.05
CA PRO A 258 6.30 13.28 9.71
C PRO A 258 4.87 13.20 9.17
N THR A 259 4.74 13.36 7.85
CA THR A 259 3.44 13.25 7.14
C THR A 259 3.35 12.00 6.29
N TRP A 260 4.47 11.34 6.02
CA TRP A 260 4.52 10.16 5.16
C TRP A 260 5.07 8.97 5.94
N PRO A 261 4.54 7.76 5.72
CA PRO A 261 5.03 6.54 6.36
C PRO A 261 6.36 6.04 5.75
N ILE A 262 6.87 6.75 4.73
CA ILE A 262 8.11 6.46 4.02
C ILE A 262 8.86 7.76 3.72
N GLU A 263 10.17 7.65 3.55
CA GLU A 263 10.99 8.77 3.09
C GLU A 263 10.66 9.14 1.63
N ILE A 264 10.66 10.44 1.32
CA ILE A 264 10.33 10.96 -0.02
C ILE A 264 11.25 10.38 -1.12
N MET A 265 12.53 10.13 -0.80
CA MET A 265 13.47 9.53 -1.76
C MET A 265 13.08 8.09 -2.11
N GLN A 266 12.64 7.31 -1.11
CA GLN A 266 12.18 5.93 -1.31
C GLN A 266 10.87 5.89 -2.12
N PHE A 267 9.97 6.85 -1.90
CA PHE A 267 8.75 6.99 -2.67
C PHE A 267 9.02 7.15 -4.18
N ARG A 268 9.97 8.02 -4.55
CA ARG A 268 10.35 8.22 -5.95
C ARG A 268 10.89 6.93 -6.58
N GLY A 269 11.73 6.20 -5.86
CA GLY A 269 12.26 4.91 -6.28
C GLY A 269 11.14 3.89 -6.54
N LEU A 270 10.19 3.82 -5.62
CA LEU A 270 9.04 2.93 -5.72
C LEU A 270 8.16 3.23 -6.94
N VAL A 271 7.79 4.49 -7.14
CA VAL A 271 6.96 4.90 -8.28
C VAL A 271 7.66 4.58 -9.60
N THR A 272 8.97 4.84 -9.69
CA THR A 272 9.77 4.51 -10.87
C THR A 272 9.75 3.01 -11.14
N LEU A 273 9.94 2.21 -10.10
CA LEU A 273 9.99 0.75 -10.20
C LEU A 273 8.63 0.15 -10.61
N LEU A 274 7.51 0.75 -10.16
CA LEU A 274 6.16 0.30 -10.52
C LEU A 274 5.72 0.74 -11.92
N ILE A 275 6.21 1.88 -12.42
CA ILE A 275 5.87 2.38 -13.76
C ILE A 275 6.73 1.70 -14.84
N LEU A 276 7.96 1.32 -14.52
CA LEU A 276 8.92 0.75 -15.48
C LEU A 276 8.36 -0.44 -16.28
N PRO A 277 7.70 -1.46 -15.69
CA PRO A 277 7.16 -2.57 -16.47
C PRO A 277 6.07 -2.15 -17.47
N VAL A 278 5.25 -1.17 -17.10
CA VAL A 278 4.20 -0.62 -17.97
C VAL A 278 4.83 0.10 -19.16
N LEU A 279 5.85 0.94 -18.91
CA LEU A 279 6.58 1.62 -19.98
C LEU A 279 7.23 0.61 -20.93
N LEU A 280 7.87 -0.43 -20.40
CA LEU A 280 8.48 -1.48 -21.22
C LEU A 280 7.45 -2.24 -22.06
N THR A 281 6.25 -2.46 -21.53
CA THR A 281 5.15 -3.13 -22.25
C THR A 281 4.54 -2.25 -23.34
N LEU A 282 4.42 -0.95 -23.09
CA LEU A 282 3.83 0.00 -24.04
C LEU A 282 4.82 0.49 -25.09
N LEU A 283 6.13 0.37 -24.85
CA LEU A 283 7.18 0.86 -25.75
C LEU A 283 7.04 0.35 -27.20
N PRO A 284 6.81 -0.94 -27.47
CA PRO A 284 6.62 -1.42 -28.85
C PRO A 284 5.38 -0.80 -29.53
N LEU A 285 4.31 -0.58 -28.76
CA LEU A 285 3.07 0.01 -29.26
C LEU A 285 3.27 1.49 -29.61
N LEU A 286 4.03 2.22 -28.79
CA LEU A 286 4.42 3.60 -29.07
C LEU A 286 5.33 3.69 -30.30
N LEU A 287 6.38 2.85 -30.38
CA LEU A 287 7.27 2.82 -31.54
C LEU A 287 6.52 2.50 -32.83
N GLY A 288 5.57 1.56 -32.80
CA GLY A 288 4.74 1.20 -33.95
C GLY A 288 3.83 2.33 -34.45
N LEU A 289 3.49 3.32 -33.63
CA LEU A 289 2.78 4.53 -34.06
C LEU A 289 3.70 5.49 -34.82
N PHE A 290 4.98 5.58 -34.44
CA PHE A 290 5.96 6.45 -35.09
C PHE A 290 6.54 5.87 -36.39
N THR A 291 6.65 4.54 -36.50
CA THR A 291 7.19 3.88 -37.71
C THR A 291 6.16 3.63 -38.81
N LYS A 292 4.89 4.03 -38.62
CA LYS A 292 3.82 3.92 -39.64
C LYS A 292 3.68 5.18 -40.50
N GLN A 293 4.72 6.03 -40.57
CA GLN A 293 4.90 7.05 -41.61
C GLN A 293 5.75 6.48 -42.74
#